data_AF-A0A7W6JUU4-F1
#
_entry.id   AF-A0A7W6JUU4-F1
#
_cell.length_a   1.000
_cell.length_b   1.000
_cell.length_c   1.000
_cell.angle_alpha   90.00
_cell.angle_beta   90.00
_cell.angle_gamma   90.00
#
_symmetry.space_group_name_H-M   'P 1'
#
loop_
_entity.id
_entity.type
_entity.pdbx_description
1 polymer ?
#
loop_
_entity_poly.entity_id
_entity_poly.type
_entity_poly.pdbx_seq_one_letter_code
_entity_poly.pdbx_strand_id
1 'polypeptide(L)'
;MHRNFDWNGSGEAHGSLPRPNRHLTALAQDVARLAQPLLPAGNDLILGLEASSDGEIHLIWWRQRDFKRVATISAAPDAFCPEDSDEGALQDAAAALLDYLAGRWPSPPAALGVITDGTGVAFAPDHPSPSAEGWLLRHAIGESTLAMILDLDPAGSCGLLSGSQSAGSFH
;
A
#
# COMPACT_ATOMS: atom_id res chain seq x y z
N MET A 1 -0.41 -6.36 -47.92
CA MET A 1 -1.31 -5.52 -47.11
C MET A 1 -0.65 -5.33 -45.75
N HIS A 2 0.12 -4.25 -45.61
CA HIS A 2 0.74 -3.85 -44.33
C HIS A 2 -0.34 -3.21 -43.45
N ARG A 3 -0.48 -3.68 -42.21
CA ARG A 3 -1.19 -2.93 -41.16
C ARG A 3 -0.14 -2.40 -40.20
N ASN A 4 0.18 -1.13 -40.36
CA ASN A 4 0.84 -0.32 -39.34
C ASN A 4 -0.10 -0.26 -38.12
N PHE A 5 0.41 -0.62 -36.95
CA PHE A 5 -0.25 -0.34 -35.69
C PHE A 5 0.35 0.97 -35.17
N ASP A 6 -0.37 2.06 -35.39
CA ASP A 6 0.01 3.38 -34.89
C ASP A 6 -0.15 3.42 -33.37
N TRP A 7 0.99 3.46 -32.69
CA TRP A 7 1.11 3.74 -31.27
C TRP A 7 1.02 5.27 -31.10
N ASN A 8 -0.19 5.81 -30.96
CA ASN A 8 -0.38 7.19 -30.50
C ASN A 8 -1.80 7.39 -29.96
N GLY A 9 -1.92 7.20 -28.65
CA GLY A 9 -3.09 7.51 -27.84
C GLY A 9 -2.63 7.73 -26.41
N SER A 10 -2.13 8.93 -26.15
CA SER A 10 -1.69 9.44 -24.85
C SER A 10 -2.83 9.36 -23.83
N GLY A 11 -2.57 8.63 -22.74
CA GLY A 11 -3.51 8.43 -21.64
C GLY A 11 -3.14 7.14 -20.92
N GLU A 12 -2.01 7.17 -20.21
CA GLU A 12 -1.62 6.12 -19.28
C GLU A 12 -2.84 5.78 -18.42
N ALA A 13 -3.28 4.52 -18.45
CA ALA A 13 -4.29 4.04 -17.53
C ALA A 13 -3.67 3.97 -16.14
N HIS A 14 -3.56 5.13 -15.48
CA HIS A 14 -3.29 5.22 -14.05
C HIS A 14 -4.34 4.37 -13.35
N GLY A 15 -3.89 3.31 -12.68
CA GLY A 15 -4.76 2.25 -12.15
C GLY A 15 -5.67 2.82 -11.07
N SER A 16 -6.84 3.34 -11.44
CA SER A 16 -7.81 3.80 -10.45
C SER A 16 -8.15 2.66 -9.48
N LEU A 17 -8.19 2.95 -8.18
CA LEU A 17 -8.61 1.98 -7.16
C LEU A 17 -9.85 1.23 -7.65
N PRO A 18 -9.87 -0.13 -7.65
CA PRO A 18 -11.10 -0.84 -7.94
C PRO A 18 -12.18 -0.33 -6.99
N ARG A 19 -13.37 0.00 -7.54
CA ARG A 19 -14.45 0.65 -6.78
C ARG A 19 -14.57 0.02 -5.40
N PRO A 20 -14.48 0.81 -4.30
CA PRO A 20 -14.62 0.30 -2.95
C PRO A 20 -15.85 -0.59 -2.86
N ASN A 21 -15.66 -1.78 -2.30
CA ASN A 21 -16.74 -2.71 -2.08
C ASN A 21 -16.56 -3.32 -0.69
N ARG A 22 -17.64 -3.89 -0.17
CA ARG A 22 -17.70 -4.43 1.20
C ARG A 22 -16.56 -5.39 1.51
N HIS A 23 -16.12 -6.20 0.55
CA HIS A 23 -15.06 -7.17 0.77
C HIS A 23 -13.69 -6.52 0.84
N LEU A 24 -13.37 -5.59 -0.08
CA LEU A 24 -12.13 -4.81 -0.03
C LEU A 24 -12.01 -4.01 1.28
N THR A 25 -13.12 -3.39 1.72
CA THR A 25 -13.16 -2.67 2.99
C THR A 25 -12.91 -3.58 4.19
N ALA A 26 -13.48 -4.79 4.20
CA ALA A 26 -13.25 -5.76 5.28
C ALA A 26 -11.79 -6.20 5.36
N LEU A 27 -11.18 -6.52 4.21
CA LEU A 27 -9.76 -6.88 4.13
C LEU A 27 -8.85 -5.75 4.64
N ALA A 28 -9.15 -4.50 4.27
CA ALA A 28 -8.41 -3.34 4.77
C ALA A 28 -8.59 -3.12 6.28
N GLN A 29 -9.78 -3.34 6.83
CA GLN A 29 -10.03 -3.26 8.27
C GLN A 29 -9.25 -4.31 9.05
N ASP A 30 -9.16 -5.54 8.53
CA ASP A 30 -8.37 -6.60 9.17
C ASP A 30 -6.89 -6.27 9.16
N VAL A 31 -6.36 -5.79 8.02
CA VAL A 31 -4.97 -5.33 7.92
C VAL A 31 -4.67 -4.22 8.92
N ALA A 32 -5.50 -3.18 8.99
CA ALA A 32 -5.29 -2.07 9.93
C ALA A 32 -5.29 -2.57 11.38
N ARG A 33 -6.29 -3.38 11.75
CA ARG A 33 -6.42 -3.96 13.10
C ARG A 33 -5.19 -4.80 13.49
N LEU A 34 -4.70 -5.65 12.58
CA LEU A 34 -3.57 -6.54 12.82
C LEU A 34 -2.21 -5.82 12.79
N ALA A 35 -2.13 -4.69 12.08
CA ALA A 35 -0.94 -3.85 12.08
C ALA A 35 -0.73 -3.09 13.40
N GLN A 36 -1.80 -2.75 14.13
CA GLN A 36 -1.73 -1.97 15.38
C GLN A 36 -0.70 -2.49 16.40
N PRO A 37 -0.68 -3.78 16.79
CA PRO A 37 0.29 -4.29 17.77
C PRO A 37 1.75 -4.22 17.30
N LEU A 38 1.99 -4.17 15.98
CA LEU A 38 3.33 -4.10 15.38
C LEU A 38 3.81 -2.66 15.14
N LEU A 39 2.96 -1.66 15.41
CA LEU A 39 3.30 -0.26 15.33
C LEU A 39 3.62 0.28 16.75
N PRO A 40 4.83 0.78 17.01
CA PRO A 40 5.21 1.25 18.34
C PRO A 40 4.35 2.45 18.76
N ALA A 41 3.99 2.46 20.05
CA ALA A 41 3.31 3.61 20.65
C ALA A 41 4.16 4.88 20.48
N GLY A 42 3.59 5.91 19.84
CA GLY A 42 4.27 7.17 19.57
C GLY A 42 4.34 7.60 18.10
N ASN A 43 3.74 6.85 17.17
CA ASN A 43 3.53 7.25 15.77
C ASN A 43 4.82 7.64 15.03
N ASP A 44 5.95 6.98 15.29
CA ASP A 44 7.21 7.29 14.58
C ASP A 44 7.51 6.35 13.40
N LEU A 45 6.70 5.30 13.22
CA LEU A 45 6.86 4.32 12.15
C LEU A 45 5.69 4.30 11.18
N ILE A 46 6.01 4.11 9.91
CA ILE A 46 5.09 3.86 8.81
C ILE A 46 5.28 2.39 8.42
N LEU A 47 4.18 1.66 8.30
CA LEU A 47 4.20 0.27 7.84
C LEU A 47 3.70 0.17 6.40
N GLY A 48 4.50 -0.48 5.57
CA GLY A 48 4.15 -0.87 4.21
C GLY A 48 4.07 -2.38 4.09
N LEU A 49 3.16 -2.83 3.26
CA LEU A 49 2.96 -4.23 2.92
C LEU A 49 3.16 -4.33 1.42
N GLU A 50 3.96 -5.27 0.95
CA GLU A 50 4.19 -5.52 -0.47
C GLU A 50 4.13 -7.02 -0.75
N ALA A 51 3.48 -7.39 -1.85
CA ALA A 51 3.51 -8.72 -2.43
C ALA A 51 4.36 -8.67 -3.70
N SER A 52 5.33 -9.57 -3.81
CA SER A 52 6.10 -9.78 -5.04
C SER A 52 5.36 -10.70 -6.01
N SER A 53 5.80 -10.74 -7.27
CA SER A 53 5.26 -11.64 -8.30
C SER A 53 5.41 -13.12 -7.96
N ASP A 54 6.36 -13.45 -7.08
CA ASP A 54 6.64 -14.82 -6.63
C ASP A 54 5.80 -15.21 -5.40
N GLY A 55 4.93 -14.30 -4.92
CA GLY A 55 4.03 -14.51 -3.79
C GLY A 55 4.68 -14.26 -2.43
N GLU A 56 5.91 -13.74 -2.38
CA GLU A 56 6.51 -13.31 -1.11
C GLU A 56 5.85 -12.04 -0.60
N ILE A 57 5.61 -12.00 0.72
CA ILE A 57 5.13 -10.82 1.42
C ILE A 57 6.30 -10.13 2.11
N HIS A 58 6.41 -8.83 1.89
CA HIS A 58 7.34 -7.93 2.57
C HIS A 58 6.58 -6.99 3.51
N LEU A 59 6.90 -7.05 4.79
CA LEU A 59 6.51 -6.06 5.80
C LEU A 59 7.67 -5.07 5.94
N ILE A 60 7.41 -3.79 5.68
CA ILE A 60 8.46 -2.76 5.59
C ILE A 60 8.15 -1.64 6.56
N TRP A 61 9.06 -1.36 7.48
CA TRP A 61 8.94 -0.24 8.39
C TRP A 61 9.87 0.90 7.95
N TRP A 62 9.30 2.10 7.83
CA TRP A 62 10.05 3.33 7.71
C TRP A 62 9.89 4.17 8.95
N ARG A 63 10.91 4.95 9.25
CA ARG A 63 10.83 5.99 10.26
C ARG A 63 10.30 7.27 9.63
N GLN A 64 9.27 7.85 10.24
CA GLN A 64 8.55 9.00 9.71
C GLN A 64 9.44 10.25 9.55
N ARG A 65 10.30 10.54 10.53
CA ARG A 65 11.07 11.80 10.56
C ARG A 65 12.03 12.02 9.38
N ASP A 66 12.52 10.93 8.78
CA ASP A 66 13.55 10.96 7.74
C ASP A 66 13.27 9.97 6.60
N PHE A 67 12.07 9.36 6.58
CA PHE A 67 11.62 8.36 5.61
C PHE A 67 12.58 7.17 5.42
N LYS A 68 13.48 6.94 6.39
CA LYS A 68 14.48 5.87 6.28
C LYS A 68 13.83 4.53 6.58
N ARG A 69 14.05 3.54 5.72
CA ARG A 69 13.70 2.14 5.99
C ARG A 69 14.52 1.64 7.19
N VAL A 70 13.84 1.20 8.23
CA VAL A 70 14.46 0.72 9.48
C VAL A 70 14.41 -0.79 9.64
N ALA A 71 13.40 -1.45 9.07
CA ALA A 71 13.27 -2.90 9.10
C ALA A 71 12.52 -3.43 7.86
N THR A 72 12.79 -4.68 7.52
CA THR A 72 12.05 -5.45 6.52
C THR A 72 11.99 -6.88 6.97
N ILE A 73 10.79 -7.45 7.01
CA ILE A 73 10.54 -8.88 7.19
C ILE A 73 9.97 -9.39 5.88
N SER A 74 10.53 -10.48 5.36
CA SER A 74 10.09 -11.10 4.11
C SER A 74 9.79 -12.56 4.36
N ALA A 75 8.68 -13.05 3.84
CA ALA A 75 8.31 -14.45 3.96
C ALA A 75 7.62 -14.91 2.68
N ALA A 76 8.02 -16.08 2.18
CA ALA A 76 7.24 -16.85 1.22
C ALA A 76 6.03 -17.49 1.93
N PRO A 77 4.94 -17.85 1.22
CA PRO A 77 3.72 -18.38 1.85
C PRO A 77 3.92 -19.62 2.72
N ASP A 78 4.88 -20.48 2.39
CA ASP A 78 5.24 -21.67 3.17
C ASP A 78 6.15 -21.37 4.38
N ALA A 79 6.66 -20.14 4.47
CA ALA A 79 7.54 -19.65 5.51
C ALA A 79 6.89 -18.52 6.35
N PHE A 80 5.57 -18.33 6.23
CA PHE A 80 4.84 -17.39 7.09
C PHE A 80 5.02 -17.77 8.57
N CYS A 81 5.00 -16.75 9.42
CA CYS A 81 4.96 -16.95 10.84
C CYS A 81 3.66 -17.68 11.23
N PRO A 82 3.63 -18.40 12.37
CA PRO A 82 2.41 -19.05 12.84
C PRO A 82 1.22 -18.08 12.90
N GLU A 83 0.02 -18.55 12.52
CA GLU A 83 -1.20 -17.73 12.47
C GLU A 83 -1.56 -17.11 13.84
N ASP A 84 -1.13 -17.72 14.94
CA ASP A 84 -1.32 -17.22 16.31
C ASP A 84 -0.32 -16.12 16.72
N SER A 85 0.66 -15.81 15.87
CA SER A 85 1.54 -14.64 16.04
C SER A 85 0.98 -13.40 15.36
N ASP A 86 1.28 -12.22 15.91
CA ASP A 86 0.85 -10.93 15.34
C ASP A 86 1.40 -10.76 13.91
N GLU A 87 2.65 -11.17 13.66
CA GLU A 87 3.27 -11.12 12.33
C GLU A 87 2.63 -12.09 11.34
N GLY A 88 2.34 -13.33 11.75
CA GLY A 88 1.73 -14.34 10.89
C GLY A 88 0.31 -13.95 10.49
N ALA A 89 -0.50 -13.51 11.45
CA ALA A 89 -1.84 -13.00 11.18
C ALA A 89 -1.81 -11.79 10.22
N LEU A 90 -0.86 -10.87 10.38
CA LEU A 90 -0.70 -9.75 9.45
C LEU A 90 -0.26 -10.20 8.05
N GLN A 91 0.66 -11.16 7.94
CA GLN A 91 1.10 -11.72 6.65
C GLN A 91 -0.08 -12.32 5.87
N ASP A 92 -0.92 -13.11 6.52
CA ASP A 92 -2.12 -13.71 5.92
C ASP A 92 -3.12 -12.63 5.46
N ALA A 93 -3.41 -11.65 6.32
CA ALA A 93 -4.32 -10.57 5.98
C ALA A 93 -3.78 -9.69 4.84
N ALA A 94 -2.46 -9.43 4.83
CA ALA A 94 -1.78 -8.69 3.78
C ALA A 94 -1.87 -9.43 2.44
N ALA A 95 -1.58 -10.74 2.43
CA ALA A 95 -1.68 -11.58 1.24
C ALA A 95 -3.10 -11.54 0.66
N ALA A 96 -4.13 -11.75 1.49
CA ALA A 96 -5.51 -11.71 1.05
C ALA A 96 -5.93 -10.35 0.46
N LEU A 97 -5.51 -9.23 1.07
CA LEU A 97 -5.76 -7.89 0.57
C LEU A 97 -5.08 -7.64 -0.78
N LEU A 98 -3.80 -7.98 -0.88
CA LEU A 98 -2.98 -7.72 -2.07
C LEU A 98 -3.41 -8.62 -3.24
N ASP A 99 -3.73 -9.90 -2.99
CA ASP A 99 -4.29 -10.80 -4.00
C ASP A 99 -5.62 -10.27 -4.55
N TYR A 100 -6.48 -9.76 -3.66
CA TYR A 100 -7.75 -9.17 -4.07
C TYR A 100 -7.54 -7.94 -4.95
N LEU A 101 -6.59 -7.07 -4.62
CA LEU A 101 -6.23 -5.90 -5.41
C LEU A 101 -5.61 -6.30 -6.77
N ALA A 102 -4.72 -7.31 -6.78
CA ALA A 102 -4.08 -7.81 -8.01
C ALA A 102 -5.13 -8.36 -8.99
N GLY A 103 -6.10 -9.13 -8.51
CA GLY A 103 -7.20 -9.68 -9.33
C GLY A 103 -8.13 -8.62 -9.94
N ARG A 104 -8.00 -7.35 -9.52
CA ARG A 104 -8.76 -6.22 -10.05
C ARG A 104 -7.99 -5.43 -11.11
N TRP A 105 -6.70 -5.71 -11.30
CA TRP A 105 -5.88 -5.05 -12.30
C TRP A 105 -5.98 -5.78 -13.65
N PRO A 106 -6.21 -5.08 -14.78
CA PRO A 106 -6.16 -5.72 -16.09
C PRO A 106 -4.78 -6.32 -16.42
N SER A 107 -3.72 -5.72 -15.88
CA SER A 107 -2.33 -6.15 -16.03
C SER A 107 -1.58 -5.76 -14.75
N PRO A 108 -1.57 -6.63 -13.73
CA PRO A 108 -1.01 -6.29 -12.43
C PRO A 108 0.50 -6.04 -12.52
N PRO A 109 1.02 -5.09 -11.73
CA PRO A 109 2.46 -4.83 -11.62
C PRO A 109 3.20 -6.03 -11.00
N ALA A 110 4.53 -6.07 -11.18
CA ALA A 110 5.37 -7.13 -10.63
C ALA A 110 5.46 -7.13 -9.09
N ALA A 111 5.16 -5.98 -8.47
CA ALA A 111 4.99 -5.86 -7.03
C ALA A 111 3.81 -4.94 -6.75
N LEU A 112 3.07 -5.28 -5.69
CA LEU A 112 1.85 -4.58 -5.29
C LEU A 112 1.86 -4.37 -3.78
N GLY A 113 1.54 -3.15 -3.33
CA GLY A 113 1.60 -2.85 -1.92
C GLY A 113 0.67 -1.75 -1.44
N VAL A 114 0.52 -1.72 -0.12
CA VAL A 114 -0.29 -0.77 0.64
C VAL A 114 0.55 -0.19 1.78
N ILE A 115 0.07 0.90 2.37
CA ILE A 115 0.57 1.44 3.63
C ILE A 115 -0.55 1.51 4.66
N THR A 116 -0.19 1.42 5.94
CA THR A 116 -1.12 1.51 7.06
C THR A 116 -0.46 2.16 8.28
N ASP A 117 -1.25 2.92 9.02
CA ASP A 117 -0.94 3.45 10.37
C ASP A 117 -1.67 2.67 11.48
N GLY A 118 -2.25 1.52 11.15
CA GLY A 118 -3.07 0.73 12.07
C GLY A 118 -4.51 1.22 12.22
N THR A 119 -4.87 2.37 11.65
CA THR A 119 -6.24 2.90 11.64
C THR A 119 -6.82 2.92 10.22
N GLY A 120 -6.01 3.27 9.23
CA GLY A 120 -6.36 3.28 7.82
C GLY A 120 -5.46 2.43 6.95
N VAL A 121 -5.82 2.34 5.67
CA VAL A 121 -5.07 1.62 4.65
C VAL A 121 -5.17 2.39 3.34
N ALA A 122 -4.03 2.68 2.74
CA ALA A 122 -3.95 3.32 1.43
C ALA A 122 -3.06 2.53 0.50
N PHE A 123 -3.33 2.62 -0.79
CA PHE A 123 -2.58 1.95 -1.85
C PHE A 123 -2.07 2.99 -2.85
N ALA A 124 -0.91 2.72 -3.47
CA ALA A 124 -0.31 3.61 -4.45
C ALA A 124 -0.43 3.02 -5.87
N PRO A 125 -1.38 3.48 -6.70
CA PRO A 125 -1.57 2.92 -8.03
C PRO A 125 -0.44 3.21 -9.02
N ASP A 126 0.12 4.41 -8.95
CA ASP A 126 1.15 4.85 -9.91
C ASP A 126 2.53 4.27 -9.57
N HIS A 127 2.74 3.97 -8.28
CA HIS A 127 3.95 3.35 -7.76
C HIS A 127 3.56 2.21 -6.83
N PRO A 128 3.26 1.02 -7.35
CA PRO A 128 2.67 -0.06 -6.55
C PRO A 128 3.68 -0.84 -5.70
N SER A 129 4.97 -0.49 -5.72
CA SER A 129 6.03 -1.22 -5.02
C SER A 129 6.64 -0.40 -3.89
N PRO A 130 6.14 -0.53 -2.64
CA PRO A 130 6.71 0.15 -1.48
C PRO A 130 8.20 -0.13 -1.25
N SER A 131 8.73 -1.27 -1.68
CA SER A 131 10.16 -1.60 -1.52
C SER A 131 11.09 -0.77 -2.42
N ALA A 132 10.55 -0.11 -3.45
CA ALA A 132 11.32 0.70 -4.38
C ALA A 132 12.05 1.88 -3.69
N GLU A 133 13.25 2.19 -4.16
CA GLU A 133 14.06 3.27 -3.61
C GLU A 133 13.35 4.63 -3.76
N GLY A 134 13.32 5.41 -2.69
CA GLY A 134 12.69 6.73 -2.67
C GLY A 134 11.16 6.71 -2.74
N TRP A 135 10.53 5.53 -2.72
CA TRP A 135 9.07 5.38 -2.83
C TRP A 135 8.31 6.26 -1.84
N LEU A 136 8.65 6.14 -0.55
CA LEU A 136 7.98 6.88 0.52
C LEU A 136 8.20 8.39 0.39
N LEU A 137 9.39 8.81 -0.04
CA LEU A 137 9.73 10.22 -0.23
C LEU A 137 8.87 10.84 -1.33
N ARG A 138 8.66 10.13 -2.46
CA ARG A 138 7.81 10.61 -3.57
C ARG A 138 6.39 10.92 -3.12
N HIS A 139 5.80 10.05 -2.29
CA HIS A 139 4.49 10.30 -1.70
C HIS A 139 4.51 11.48 -0.73
N ALA A 140 5.52 11.54 0.15
CA ALA A 140 5.66 12.63 1.13
C ALA A 140 5.81 14.02 0.50
N ILE A 141 6.43 14.13 -0.68
CA ILE A 141 6.59 15.41 -1.41
C ILE A 141 5.48 15.67 -2.43
N GLY A 142 4.48 14.80 -2.52
CA GLY A 142 3.34 14.97 -3.43
C GLY A 142 3.65 14.66 -4.90
N GLU A 143 4.78 14.02 -5.22
CA GLU A 143 5.07 13.52 -6.57
C GLU A 143 4.20 12.30 -6.93
N SER A 144 3.58 11.66 -5.94
CA SER A 144 2.77 10.46 -6.13
C SER A 144 1.60 10.44 -5.16
N THR A 145 0.43 9.99 -5.60
CA THR A 145 -0.78 10.00 -4.77
C THR A 145 -1.06 8.64 -4.14
N LEU A 146 -1.70 8.68 -2.98
CA LEU A 146 -2.25 7.51 -2.31
C LEU A 146 -3.75 7.47 -2.54
N ALA A 147 -4.27 6.31 -2.94
CA ALA A 147 -5.68 6.03 -3.02
C ALA A 147 -6.14 5.34 -1.73
N MET A 148 -6.97 6.04 -0.95
CA MET A 148 -7.50 5.56 0.33
C MET A 148 -8.46 4.38 0.11
N ILE A 149 -8.22 3.28 0.81
CA ILE A 149 -9.16 2.15 0.92
C ILE A 149 -9.95 2.28 2.22
N LEU A 150 -9.24 2.62 3.30
CA LEU A 150 -9.76 2.98 4.61
C LEU A 150 -9.04 4.27 5.05
N ASP A 151 -9.79 5.24 5.58
CA ASP A 151 -9.23 6.54 5.92
C ASP A 151 -8.07 6.42 6.91
N LEU A 152 -6.91 6.96 6.52
CA LEU A 152 -5.76 7.13 7.41
C LEU A 152 -6.08 8.19 8.47
N ASP A 153 -5.51 8.03 9.67
CA ASP A 153 -5.60 9.04 10.71
C ASP A 153 -4.83 10.29 10.25
N PRO A 154 -5.46 11.47 10.11
CA PRO A 154 -4.76 12.70 9.74
C PRO A 154 -3.65 13.09 10.71
N ALA A 155 -3.72 12.65 11.97
CA ALA A 155 -2.68 12.83 12.98
C ALA A 155 -1.70 11.64 13.05
N GLY A 156 -1.97 10.56 12.32
CA GLY A 156 -1.15 9.36 12.24
C GLY A 156 0.04 9.50 11.28
N SER A 157 0.99 8.57 11.38
CA SER A 157 2.24 8.61 10.62
C SER A 157 2.03 8.56 9.10
N CYS A 158 0.99 7.85 8.65
CA CYS A 158 0.63 7.76 7.24
C CYS A 158 -0.20 8.96 6.76
N GLY A 159 -0.98 9.61 7.64
CA GLY A 159 -1.82 10.76 7.29
C GLY A 159 -1.02 11.94 6.72
N LEU A 160 0.26 12.05 7.08
CA LEU A 160 1.17 13.09 6.55
C LEU A 160 1.68 12.82 5.13
N LEU A 161 1.55 11.58 4.63
CA LEU A 161 1.91 11.20 3.25
C LEU A 161 0.78 11.51 2.27
N SER A 162 -0.45 11.58 2.78
CA SER A 162 -1.61 12.11 2.08
C SER A 162 -1.48 13.63 2.05
N GLY A 163 -0.47 14.12 1.33
CA GLY A 163 -0.17 15.54 1.17
C GLY A 163 -1.48 16.30 0.98
N SER A 164 -1.62 17.38 1.75
CA SER A 164 -2.81 18.23 1.85
C SER A 164 -3.58 18.20 0.53
N GLN A 165 -4.75 17.55 0.51
CA GLN A 165 -5.81 18.04 -0.36
C GLN A 165 -5.91 19.51 0.01
N SER A 166 -5.33 20.36 -0.83
CA SER A 166 -5.39 21.78 -0.66
C SER A 166 -6.85 22.09 -0.43
N ALA A 167 -7.12 22.88 0.61
CA ALA A 167 -8.39 23.52 0.85
C ALA A 167 -8.88 24.14 -0.48
N GLY A 168 -9.64 23.37 -1.24
CA GLY A 168 -10.38 23.84 -2.39
C GLY A 168 -11.62 24.47 -1.82
N SER A 169 -11.52 25.76 -1.50
CA SER A 169 -12.69 26.62 -1.33
C SER A 169 -13.70 26.29 -2.42
N PHE A 170 -14.82 25.69 -2.02
CA PHE A 170 -16.06 25.87 -2.76
C PHE A 170 -16.41 27.35 -2.57
N HIS A 171 -16.23 28.12 -3.63
CA HIS A 171 -16.73 29.47 -3.78
C HIS A 171 -17.75 29.49 -4.93
#